data_AF-A0A7Y4VFB3-F1
#
_entry.id   AF-A0A7Y4VFB3-F1
#
_cell.length_a   1.000
_cell.length_b   1.000
_cell.length_c   1.000
_cell.angle_alpha   90.00
_cell.angle_beta   90.00
_cell.angle_gamma   90.00
#
_symmetry.space_group_name_H-M   'P 1'
#
loop_
_entity.id
_entity.type
_entity.pdbx_description
1 polymer ?
#
loop_
_entity_poly.entity_id
_entity_poly.type
_entity_poly.pdbx_seq_one_letter_code
_entity_poly.pdbx_strand_id
1 'polypeptide(L)'
;MELSFGYYVYDPETFGFSSGHLFVSLRSAAQWMFTDAICALYRNDRQAARQDVHALVQLCEFNKEDPLLSSQMFRVAITGPSLALTWEALQSPDWNEEELAFFQKDWEQVDMFQAALTGFLGGRALMEMEFGMIRSNGFRNTLRRMIPGNNGSQTWETIKDIPASSIWRLSAEKNELFAFKQYQGALECVRNLDHLPWPEIHAREVALQIESGNTFDGGKIGFGLKHYQYAMSALIIPNTAGYTQVINRHEAFRRLTITAIALKRFQLRRRHLPAELNELVPEFISAVPIDPMNIQPLHYRLNADGTFVLYSVGEDGKDDGGDPTPTNSKSPPDLWNARDAVWPAAEESSNIQAPSTRE
;
A
#
# COMPACT_ATOMS: atom_id res chain seq x y z
N MET A 1 5.53 -40.21 -8.32
CA MET A 1 5.28 -39.45 -7.09
C MET A 1 4.42 -38.28 -7.52
N GLU A 2 3.11 -38.50 -7.57
CA GLU A 2 2.14 -37.52 -8.03
C GLU A 2 2.02 -36.41 -6.99
N LEU A 3 2.38 -35.18 -7.37
CA LEU A 3 2.10 -33.99 -6.59
C LEU A 3 0.60 -33.71 -6.73
N SER A 4 -0.21 -34.19 -5.78
CA SER A 4 -1.60 -33.77 -5.68
C SER A 4 -1.63 -32.28 -5.34
N PHE A 5 -2.03 -31.44 -6.28
CA PHE A 5 -2.47 -30.08 -5.99
C PHE A 5 -3.74 -30.18 -5.13
N GLY A 6 -3.56 -30.19 -3.81
CA GLY A 6 -4.65 -30.09 -2.86
C GLY A 6 -5.26 -28.70 -2.98
N TYR A 7 -6.56 -28.62 -3.25
CA TYR A 7 -7.31 -27.37 -3.16
C TYR A 7 -7.22 -26.85 -1.72
N TYR A 8 -6.62 -25.67 -1.54
CA TYR A 8 -6.41 -25.00 -0.25
C TYR A 8 -7.74 -24.40 0.24
N VAL A 9 -8.53 -25.21 0.93
CA VAL A 9 -9.74 -24.75 1.64
C VAL A 9 -9.30 -24.16 2.97
N TYR A 10 -9.75 -22.94 3.26
CA TYR A 10 -9.62 -22.27 4.55
C TYR A 10 -10.14 -23.17 5.68
N ASP A 11 -9.26 -23.59 6.59
CA ASP A 11 -9.58 -24.29 7.83
C ASP A 11 -9.43 -23.31 9.01
N PRO A 12 -10.54 -22.91 9.67
CA PRO A 12 -10.53 -21.94 10.76
C PRO A 12 -9.84 -22.44 12.05
N GLU A 13 -9.60 -23.75 12.20
CA GLU A 13 -8.94 -24.31 13.39
C GLU A 13 -7.41 -24.35 13.25
N THR A 14 -6.89 -24.41 12.03
CA THR A 14 -5.46 -24.27 11.74
C THR A 14 -5.13 -22.85 11.33
N PHE A 15 -4.88 -21.98 12.32
CA PHE A 15 -4.22 -20.68 12.14
C PHE A 15 -2.75 -20.79 11.68
N GLY A 16 -2.37 -21.95 11.13
CA GLY A 16 -1.06 -22.28 10.58
C GLY A 16 -0.98 -22.04 9.08
N PHE A 17 -1.74 -21.07 8.53
CA PHE A 17 -1.35 -20.51 7.24
C PHE A 17 0.06 -19.97 7.42
N SER A 18 1.00 -20.49 6.63
CA SER A 18 2.45 -20.29 6.72
C SER A 18 2.85 -18.85 6.38
N SER A 19 2.41 -17.90 7.20
CA SER A 19 2.49 -16.46 7.00
C SER A 19 3.92 -15.92 6.91
N GLY A 20 4.90 -16.64 7.45
CA GLY A 20 6.32 -16.24 7.35
C GLY A 20 7.01 -16.63 6.03
N HIS A 21 6.77 -17.85 5.53
CA HIS A 21 7.61 -18.40 4.46
C HIS A 21 7.22 -17.91 3.06
N LEU A 22 5.93 -17.80 2.77
CA LEU A 22 5.48 -17.38 1.44
C LEU A 22 5.77 -15.89 1.18
N PHE A 23 5.55 -15.02 2.18
CA PHE A 23 5.80 -13.58 2.07
C PHE A 23 7.26 -13.28 1.71
N VAL A 24 8.20 -13.89 2.44
CA VAL A 24 9.63 -13.66 2.22
C VAL A 24 10.02 -14.14 0.81
N SER A 25 9.56 -15.33 0.42
CA SER A 25 9.83 -15.87 -0.92
C SER A 25 9.27 -15.00 -2.04
N LEU A 26 8.02 -14.53 -1.92
CA LEU A 26 7.41 -13.68 -2.94
C LEU A 26 8.05 -12.29 -2.99
N ARG A 27 8.43 -11.70 -1.84
CA ARG A 27 9.20 -10.45 -1.82
C ARG A 27 10.55 -10.61 -2.50
N SER A 28 11.27 -11.70 -2.22
CA SER A 28 12.54 -12.00 -2.89
C SER A 28 12.35 -12.18 -4.39
N ALA A 29 11.31 -12.91 -4.83
CA ALA A 29 11.00 -13.06 -6.25
C ALA A 29 10.74 -11.71 -6.93
N ALA A 30 9.94 -10.84 -6.30
CA ALA A 30 9.67 -9.49 -6.81
C ALA A 30 10.96 -8.66 -6.94
N GLN A 31 11.87 -8.73 -5.96
CA GLN A 31 13.17 -8.04 -6.04
C GLN A 31 14.06 -8.55 -7.18
N TRP A 32 14.08 -9.86 -7.41
CA TRP A 32 14.80 -10.45 -8.54
C TRP A 32 14.21 -10.01 -9.88
N MET A 33 12.88 -10.10 -10.06
CA MET A 33 12.19 -9.64 -11.27
C MET A 33 12.43 -8.15 -11.52
N PHE A 34 12.38 -7.32 -10.47
CA PHE A 34 12.69 -5.89 -10.60
C PHE A 34 14.11 -5.67 -11.13
N THR A 35 15.09 -6.37 -10.57
CA THR A 35 16.50 -6.21 -10.97
C THR A 35 16.75 -6.72 -12.38
N ASP A 36 16.13 -7.84 -12.76
CA ASP A 36 16.25 -8.40 -14.11
C ASP A 36 15.60 -7.48 -15.14
N ALA A 37 14.41 -6.95 -14.85
CA ALA A 37 13.72 -5.99 -15.72
C ALA A 37 14.56 -4.74 -15.99
N ILE A 38 15.16 -4.14 -14.95
CA ILE A 38 16.06 -3.00 -15.11
C ILE A 38 17.26 -3.36 -15.99
N CYS A 39 17.87 -4.52 -15.75
CA CYS A 39 18.99 -5.02 -16.56
C CYS A 39 18.57 -5.27 -18.02
N ALA A 40 17.38 -5.81 -18.26
CA ALA A 40 16.80 -6.02 -19.58
C ALA A 40 16.55 -4.70 -20.31
N LEU A 41 16.00 -3.68 -19.62
CA LEU A 41 15.84 -2.33 -20.16
C LEU A 41 17.20 -1.72 -20.59
N TYR A 42 18.25 -1.86 -19.77
CA TYR A 42 19.61 -1.40 -20.14
C TYR A 42 20.20 -2.15 -21.34
N ARG A 43 19.86 -3.43 -21.52
CA ARG A 43 20.28 -4.24 -22.67
C ARG A 43 19.40 -4.03 -23.91
N ASN A 44 18.39 -3.17 -23.82
CA ASN A 44 17.36 -2.98 -24.83
C ASN A 44 16.58 -4.26 -25.17
N ASP A 45 16.48 -5.20 -24.21
CA ASP A 45 15.66 -6.40 -24.32
C ASP A 45 14.25 -6.10 -23.80
N ARG A 46 13.45 -5.47 -24.65
CA ARG A 46 12.07 -5.06 -24.33
C ARG A 46 11.17 -6.26 -24.01
N GLN A 47 11.43 -7.42 -24.61
CA GLN A 47 10.61 -8.61 -24.39
C GLN A 47 10.80 -9.15 -22.97
N ALA A 48 12.05 -9.29 -22.53
CA ALA A 48 12.35 -9.72 -21.17
C ALA A 48 11.82 -8.70 -20.14
N ALA A 49 12.10 -7.41 -20.35
CA ALA A 49 11.61 -6.35 -19.45
C ALA A 49 10.07 -6.35 -19.33
N ARG A 50 9.36 -6.53 -20.45
CA ARG A 50 7.89 -6.62 -20.45
C ARG A 50 7.39 -7.84 -19.68
N GLN A 51 8.06 -8.99 -19.80
CA GLN A 51 7.68 -10.20 -19.07
C GLN A 51 7.82 -10.03 -17.56
N ASP A 52 8.89 -9.38 -17.10
CA ASP A 52 9.10 -9.11 -15.68
C ASP A 52 8.13 -8.07 -15.12
N VAL A 53 7.88 -6.98 -15.85
CA VAL A 53 6.84 -6.00 -15.48
C VAL A 53 5.49 -6.69 -15.34
N HIS A 54 5.12 -7.52 -16.31
CA HIS A 54 3.87 -8.30 -16.24
C HIS A 54 3.83 -9.19 -15.00
N ALA A 55 4.87 -9.97 -14.76
CA ALA A 55 4.94 -10.89 -13.62
C ALA A 55 4.83 -10.14 -12.27
N LEU A 56 5.45 -8.96 -12.17
CA LEU A 56 5.36 -8.10 -10.99
C LEU A 56 3.96 -7.56 -10.75
N VAL A 57 3.26 -7.11 -11.80
CA VAL A 57 1.86 -6.70 -11.69
C VAL A 57 0.97 -7.88 -11.28
N GLN A 58 1.19 -9.08 -11.84
CA GLN A 58 0.46 -10.28 -11.44
C GLN A 58 0.72 -10.64 -9.96
N LEU A 59 1.93 -10.40 -9.45
CA LEU A 59 2.23 -10.53 -8.02
C LEU A 59 1.50 -9.49 -7.16
N CYS A 60 1.22 -8.30 -7.68
CA CYS A 60 0.38 -7.31 -7.00
C CYS A 60 -1.08 -7.78 -6.86
N GLU A 61 -1.55 -8.65 -7.77
CA GLU A 61 -2.89 -9.26 -7.74
C GLU A 61 -2.93 -10.61 -7.00
N PHE A 62 -1.77 -11.15 -6.62
CA PHE A 62 -1.68 -12.40 -5.89
C PHE A 62 -2.40 -12.28 -4.52
N ASN A 63 -3.25 -13.26 -4.20
CA ASN A 63 -4.09 -13.26 -3.00
C ASN A 63 -5.05 -12.07 -2.88
N LYS A 64 -5.51 -11.48 -3.98
CA LYS A 64 -6.45 -10.35 -3.92
C LYS A 64 -7.74 -10.63 -3.13
N GLU A 65 -8.22 -11.88 -3.15
CA GLU A 65 -9.41 -12.33 -2.43
C GLU A 65 -9.13 -12.73 -0.96
N ASP A 66 -7.87 -12.74 -0.53
CA ASP A 66 -7.52 -13.12 0.85
C ASP A 66 -7.86 -11.97 1.81
N PRO A 67 -8.80 -12.16 2.76
CA PRO A 67 -9.23 -11.11 3.67
C PRO A 67 -8.20 -10.78 4.76
N LEU A 68 -7.07 -11.48 4.84
CA LEU A 68 -6.03 -11.16 5.82
C LEU A 68 -5.35 -9.82 5.50
N LEU A 69 -5.37 -8.90 6.48
CA LEU A 69 -4.71 -7.59 6.36
C LEU A 69 -3.22 -7.73 5.99
N SER A 70 -2.51 -8.73 6.53
CA SER A 70 -1.11 -9.00 6.17
C SER A 70 -0.92 -9.37 4.69
N SER A 71 -1.87 -10.12 4.10
CA SER A 71 -1.85 -10.47 2.69
C SER A 71 -2.06 -9.24 1.80
N GLN A 72 -2.96 -8.35 2.21
CA GLN A 72 -3.20 -7.10 1.49
C GLN A 72 -2.03 -6.10 1.65
N MET A 73 -1.37 -6.07 2.82
CA MET A 73 -0.14 -5.29 3.03
C MET A 73 1.01 -5.76 2.13
N PHE A 74 1.08 -7.06 1.83
CA PHE A 74 2.07 -7.58 0.89
C PHE A 74 1.86 -7.07 -0.53
N ARG A 75 0.61 -7.07 -1.02
CA ARG A 75 0.25 -6.50 -2.32
C ARG A 75 0.70 -5.04 -2.44
N VAL A 76 0.43 -4.25 -1.40
CA VAL A 76 0.87 -2.84 -1.32
C VAL A 76 2.41 -2.74 -1.36
N ALA A 77 3.13 -3.60 -0.63
CA ALA A 77 4.59 -3.58 -0.58
C ALA A 77 5.29 -3.89 -1.92
N ILE A 78 4.66 -4.67 -2.82
CA ILE A 78 5.19 -4.92 -4.17
C ILE A 78 4.75 -3.85 -5.17
N THR A 79 3.58 -3.24 -4.94
CA THR A 79 2.99 -2.29 -5.89
C THR A 79 3.89 -1.07 -6.11
N GLY A 80 4.42 -0.46 -5.04
CA GLY A 80 5.32 0.69 -5.16
C GLY A 80 6.52 0.44 -6.06
N PRO A 81 7.38 -0.56 -5.78
CA PRO A 81 8.50 -0.92 -6.65
C PRO A 81 8.07 -1.28 -8.08
N SER A 82 6.92 -1.94 -8.27
CA SER A 82 6.43 -2.33 -9.59
C SER A 82 5.98 -1.12 -10.42
N LEU A 83 5.36 -0.12 -9.79
CA LEU A 83 5.02 1.16 -10.41
C LEU A 83 6.28 1.94 -10.77
N ALA A 84 7.28 1.98 -9.89
CA ALA A 84 8.58 2.58 -10.16
C ALA A 84 9.31 1.90 -11.33
N LEU A 85 9.24 0.57 -11.42
CA LEU A 85 9.78 -0.14 -12.59
C LEU A 85 9.03 0.23 -13.88
N THR A 86 7.69 0.31 -13.82
CA THR A 86 6.90 0.70 -14.99
C THR A 86 7.23 2.12 -15.42
N TRP A 87 7.45 3.02 -14.47
CA TRP A 87 7.96 4.35 -14.74
C TRP A 87 9.28 4.31 -15.53
N GLU A 88 10.28 3.56 -15.05
CA GLU A 88 11.57 3.40 -15.73
C GLU A 88 11.39 2.79 -17.13
N ALA A 89 10.55 1.75 -17.23
CA ALA A 89 10.23 1.12 -18.49
C ALA A 89 9.67 2.15 -19.47
N LEU A 90 8.75 3.03 -19.05
CA LEU A 90 8.17 4.04 -19.91
C LEU A 90 9.16 5.11 -20.37
N GLN A 91 10.29 5.32 -19.68
CA GLN A 91 11.35 6.21 -20.18
C GLN A 91 12.23 5.57 -21.26
N SER A 92 12.20 4.24 -21.37
CA SER A 92 12.90 3.52 -22.43
C SER A 92 12.29 3.83 -23.81
N PRO A 93 13.11 4.02 -24.86
CA PRO A 93 12.63 4.30 -26.20
C PRO A 93 11.92 3.09 -26.85
N ASP A 94 11.30 3.32 -28.00
CA ASP A 94 10.84 2.29 -28.93
C ASP A 94 9.70 1.36 -28.49
N TRP A 95 8.96 1.67 -27.42
CA TRP A 95 7.69 0.98 -27.14
C TRP A 95 6.67 1.20 -28.25
N ASN A 96 6.03 0.11 -28.70
CA ASN A 96 4.92 0.20 -29.63
C ASN A 96 3.56 0.29 -28.92
N GLU A 97 2.50 0.56 -29.68
CA GLU A 97 1.16 0.78 -29.11
C GLU A 97 0.58 -0.48 -28.44
N GLU A 98 0.85 -1.67 -28.98
CA GLU A 98 0.37 -2.94 -28.41
C GLU A 98 1.05 -3.26 -27.07
N GLU A 99 2.35 -2.98 -26.96
CA GLU A 99 3.12 -3.13 -25.72
C GLU A 99 2.63 -2.17 -24.63
N LEU A 100 2.40 -0.90 -24.99
CA LEU A 100 1.86 0.09 -24.06
C LEU A 100 0.43 -0.25 -23.64
N ALA A 101 -0.43 -0.68 -24.57
CA ALA A 101 -1.79 -1.12 -24.25
C ALA A 101 -1.78 -2.30 -23.28
N PHE A 102 -0.79 -3.18 -23.38
CA PHE A 102 -0.59 -4.30 -22.46
C PHE A 102 -0.23 -3.82 -21.04
N PHE A 103 0.75 -2.93 -20.89
CA PHE A 103 1.07 -2.34 -19.58
C PHE A 103 -0.13 -1.60 -18.98
N GLN A 104 -0.91 -0.89 -19.80
CA GLN A 104 -2.09 -0.20 -19.33
C GLN A 104 -3.11 -1.17 -18.75
N LYS A 105 -3.43 -2.24 -19.50
CA LYS A 105 -4.37 -3.27 -19.06
C LYS A 105 -3.93 -3.93 -17.76
N ASP A 106 -2.63 -4.18 -17.63
CA ASP A 106 -2.04 -4.74 -16.43
C ASP A 106 -2.27 -3.83 -15.21
N TRP A 107 -2.06 -2.52 -15.35
CA TRP A 107 -2.26 -1.58 -14.23
C TRP A 107 -3.73 -1.23 -13.96
N GLU A 108 -4.59 -1.29 -14.96
CA GLU A 108 -6.03 -1.03 -14.84
C GLU A 108 -6.73 -2.07 -13.94
N GLN A 109 -6.23 -3.31 -13.91
CA GLN A 109 -6.83 -4.37 -13.08
C GLN A 109 -6.50 -4.25 -11.59
N VAL A 110 -5.43 -3.52 -11.25
CA VAL A 110 -4.94 -3.38 -9.88
C VAL A 110 -5.75 -2.30 -9.16
N ASP A 111 -6.37 -2.65 -8.03
CA ASP A 111 -7.15 -1.72 -7.21
C ASP A 111 -6.64 -1.72 -5.76
N MET A 112 -5.92 -0.66 -5.40
CA MET A 112 -5.33 -0.50 -4.06
C MET A 112 -6.38 -0.19 -2.98
N PHE A 113 -7.47 0.49 -3.35
CA PHE A 113 -8.53 0.83 -2.41
C PHE A 113 -9.37 -0.39 -2.06
N GLN A 114 -9.66 -1.26 -3.04
CA GLN A 114 -10.31 -2.54 -2.77
C GLN A 114 -9.42 -3.51 -1.98
N ALA A 115 -8.11 -3.52 -2.25
CA ALA A 115 -7.15 -4.27 -1.44
C ALA A 115 -7.21 -3.84 0.04
N ALA A 116 -7.17 -2.54 0.28
CA ALA A 116 -7.31 -1.97 1.62
C ALA A 116 -8.66 -2.35 2.24
N LEU A 117 -9.78 -2.15 1.54
CA LEU A 117 -11.11 -2.45 2.06
C LEU A 117 -11.24 -3.93 2.46
N THR A 118 -10.77 -4.84 1.61
CA THR A 118 -10.76 -6.29 1.86
C THR A 118 -9.98 -6.64 3.13
N GLY A 119 -8.77 -6.09 3.27
CA GLY A 119 -7.91 -6.34 4.43
C GLY A 119 -8.48 -5.81 5.73
N PHE A 120 -9.07 -4.61 5.72
CA PHE A 120 -9.69 -4.05 6.92
C PHE A 120 -11.01 -4.75 7.29
N LEU A 121 -11.81 -5.19 6.31
CA LEU A 121 -13.00 -5.98 6.59
C LEU A 121 -12.64 -7.34 7.21
N GLY A 122 -11.65 -8.03 6.65
CA GLY A 122 -11.18 -9.30 7.20
C GLY A 122 -10.50 -9.15 8.55
N GLY A 123 -9.70 -8.10 8.74
CA GLY A 123 -9.10 -7.80 10.03
C GLY A 123 -10.13 -7.47 11.12
N ARG A 124 -11.27 -6.85 10.77
CA ARG A 124 -12.41 -6.67 11.68
C ARG A 124 -13.07 -8.00 12.04
N ALA A 125 -13.30 -8.87 11.07
CA ALA A 125 -13.87 -10.19 11.30
C ALA A 125 -12.95 -11.05 12.18
N LEU A 126 -11.64 -10.97 11.93
CA LEU A 126 -10.63 -11.60 12.76
C LEU A 126 -10.70 -11.08 14.20
N MET A 127 -10.74 -9.76 14.41
CA MET A 127 -10.89 -9.16 15.75
C MET A 127 -12.14 -9.69 16.48
N GLU A 128 -13.28 -9.80 15.80
CA GLU A 128 -14.51 -10.35 16.39
C GLU A 128 -14.34 -11.82 16.79
N MET A 129 -13.71 -12.62 15.94
CA MET A 129 -13.36 -14.02 16.22
C MET A 129 -12.44 -14.12 17.46
N GLU A 130 -11.45 -13.23 17.58
CA GLU A 130 -10.55 -13.19 18.72
C GLU A 130 -11.28 -12.89 20.04
N PHE A 131 -12.17 -11.89 20.04
CA PHE A 131 -13.01 -11.63 21.22
C PHE A 131 -13.93 -12.81 21.55
N GLY A 132 -14.50 -13.47 20.54
CA GLY A 132 -15.25 -14.70 20.72
C GLY A 132 -14.44 -15.81 21.41
N MET A 133 -13.21 -16.05 20.93
CA MET A 133 -12.30 -17.04 21.54
C MET A 133 -11.87 -16.67 22.96
N ILE A 134 -11.71 -15.39 23.28
CA ILE A 134 -11.41 -14.97 24.66
C ILE A 134 -12.57 -15.34 25.60
N ARG A 135 -13.83 -15.21 25.12
CA ARG A 135 -15.02 -15.58 25.91
C ARG A 135 -15.14 -17.10 26.08
N SER A 136 -14.80 -17.90 25.06
CA SER A 136 -14.93 -19.36 25.12
C SER A 136 -13.74 -20.06 25.78
N ASN A 137 -12.51 -19.68 25.42
CA ASN A 137 -11.26 -20.38 25.76
C ASN A 137 -10.46 -19.65 26.85
N GLY A 138 -10.85 -18.43 27.20
CA GLY A 138 -10.17 -17.57 28.16
C GLY A 138 -9.05 -16.73 27.52
N PHE A 139 -8.79 -15.58 28.13
CA PHE A 139 -7.79 -14.59 27.69
C PHE A 139 -6.40 -15.21 27.47
N ARG A 140 -5.89 -15.99 28.45
CA ARG A 140 -4.55 -16.59 28.41
C ARG A 140 -4.35 -17.56 27.25
N ASN A 141 -5.32 -18.45 27.01
CA ASN A 141 -5.20 -19.45 25.95
C ASN A 141 -5.25 -18.80 24.57
N THR A 142 -6.08 -17.76 24.42
CA THR A 142 -6.16 -16.99 23.17
C THR A 142 -4.89 -16.18 22.92
N LEU A 143 -4.35 -15.51 23.95
CA LEU A 143 -3.10 -14.74 23.83
C LEU A 143 -1.90 -15.64 23.49
N ARG A 144 -1.82 -16.83 24.09
CA ARG A 144 -0.77 -17.82 23.79
C ARG A 144 -0.83 -18.32 22.34
N ARG A 145 -2.03 -18.35 21.74
CA ARG A 145 -2.23 -18.69 20.33
C ARG A 145 -1.80 -17.56 19.40
N MET A 146 -2.08 -16.31 19.77
CA MET A 146 -1.74 -15.11 18.99
C MET A 146 -0.24 -14.80 18.96
N ILE A 147 0.49 -15.03 20.05
CA ILE A 147 1.92 -14.71 20.18
C ILE A 147 2.72 -16.00 20.47
N PRO A 148 3.09 -16.78 19.44
CA PRO A 148 3.90 -17.97 19.63
C PRO A 148 5.35 -17.57 19.98
N GLY A 149 5.80 -17.86 21.21
CA GLY A 149 7.24 -17.93 21.53
C GLY A 149 7.82 -16.90 22.50
N ASN A 150 7.26 -16.75 23.71
CA ASN A 150 8.02 -16.14 24.81
C ASN A 150 8.12 -17.07 26.03
N ASN A 151 9.28 -17.71 26.21
CA ASN A 151 9.65 -18.49 27.40
C ASN A 151 10.10 -17.57 28.53
N GLY A 152 9.21 -16.70 29.02
CA GLY A 152 9.36 -16.02 30.30
C GLY A 152 8.99 -16.97 31.45
N SER A 153 9.67 -16.89 32.60
CA SER A 153 9.51 -17.86 33.69
C SER A 153 8.06 -18.04 34.16
N GLN A 154 7.65 -19.30 34.20
CA GLN A 154 6.26 -19.79 34.28
C GLN A 154 5.47 -19.30 35.52
N THR A 155 6.16 -18.92 36.59
CA THR A 155 5.58 -18.52 37.89
C THR A 155 5.28 -17.01 37.98
N TRP A 156 6.01 -16.15 37.27
CA TRP A 156 5.82 -14.68 37.36
C TRP A 156 4.80 -14.14 36.35
N GLU A 157 4.68 -14.78 35.18
CA GLU A 157 3.61 -14.53 34.20
C GLU A 157 2.22 -14.94 34.73
N THR A 158 2.14 -16.05 35.47
CA THR A 158 0.87 -16.57 36.02
C THR A 158 0.29 -15.69 37.14
N ILE A 159 1.12 -14.90 37.85
CA ILE A 159 0.67 -13.98 38.92
C ILE A 159 0.17 -12.64 38.34
N LYS A 160 0.70 -12.17 37.21
CA LYS A 160 0.13 -11.03 36.45
C LYS A 160 -1.15 -11.42 35.71
N ASP A 161 -1.30 -12.70 35.34
CA ASP A 161 -2.44 -13.28 34.60
C ASP A 161 -3.78 -13.28 35.35
N ILE A 162 -3.81 -13.51 36.67
CA ILE A 162 -5.08 -13.61 37.42
C ILE A 162 -5.73 -12.21 37.59
N PRO A 163 -5.00 -11.16 38.00
CA PRO A 163 -5.51 -9.80 37.98
C PRO A 163 -5.81 -9.33 36.56
N ALA A 164 -4.96 -9.60 35.56
CA ALA A 164 -5.20 -9.16 34.18
C ALA A 164 -6.46 -9.80 33.57
N SER A 165 -6.66 -11.12 33.72
CA SER A 165 -7.86 -11.80 33.23
C SER A 165 -9.12 -11.39 33.99
N SER A 166 -9.02 -11.14 35.30
CA SER A 166 -10.16 -10.66 36.11
C SER A 166 -10.49 -9.20 35.81
N ILE A 167 -9.49 -8.33 35.69
CA ILE A 167 -9.65 -6.91 35.31
C ILE A 167 -10.15 -6.80 33.87
N TRP A 168 -9.66 -7.62 32.95
CA TRP A 168 -10.18 -7.69 31.59
C TRP A 168 -11.64 -8.11 31.61
N ARG A 169 -12.04 -9.16 32.34
CA ARG A 169 -13.47 -9.53 32.48
C ARG A 169 -14.33 -8.39 33.01
N LEU A 170 -13.82 -7.61 33.96
CA LEU A 170 -14.53 -6.44 34.52
C LEU A 170 -14.56 -5.24 33.56
N SER A 171 -13.76 -5.23 32.49
CA SER A 171 -13.67 -4.15 31.52
C SER A 171 -13.87 -4.60 30.07
N ALA A 172 -14.30 -5.84 29.85
CA ALA A 172 -14.32 -6.49 28.56
C ALA A 172 -15.23 -5.74 27.58
N GLU A 173 -16.43 -5.35 28.00
CA GLU A 173 -17.35 -4.56 27.18
C GLU A 173 -16.75 -3.21 26.77
N LYS A 174 -16.06 -2.53 27.70
CA LYS A 174 -15.41 -1.25 27.43
C LYS A 174 -14.23 -1.41 26.47
N ASN A 175 -13.47 -2.49 26.63
CA ASN A 175 -12.33 -2.85 25.80
C ASN A 175 -12.76 -3.18 24.36
N GLU A 176 -13.74 -4.08 24.23
CA GLU A 176 -14.32 -4.50 22.96
C GLU A 176 -14.93 -3.31 22.24
N LEU A 177 -15.77 -2.52 22.91
CA LEU A 177 -16.39 -1.33 22.33
C LEU A 177 -15.34 -0.35 21.82
N PHE A 178 -14.25 -0.14 22.57
CA PHE A 178 -13.15 0.70 22.14
C PHE A 178 -12.47 0.14 20.87
N ALA A 179 -12.14 -1.15 20.87
CA ALA A 179 -11.53 -1.80 19.70
C ALA A 179 -12.43 -1.68 18.45
N PHE A 180 -13.73 -1.97 18.59
CA PHE A 180 -14.69 -1.85 17.49
C PHE A 180 -14.85 -0.42 16.99
N LYS A 181 -14.84 0.59 17.88
CA LYS A 181 -14.90 2.00 17.47
C LYS A 181 -13.65 2.41 16.69
N GLN A 182 -12.46 2.05 17.17
CA GLN A 182 -11.20 2.34 16.48
C GLN A 182 -11.16 1.67 15.11
N TYR A 183 -11.55 0.40 15.03
CA TYR A 183 -11.60 -0.33 13.76
C TYR A 183 -12.64 0.22 12.79
N GLN A 184 -13.82 0.60 13.30
CA GLN A 184 -14.87 1.24 12.51
C GLN A 184 -14.38 2.58 11.93
N GLY A 185 -13.74 3.43 12.74
CA GLY A 185 -13.20 4.71 12.28
C GLY A 185 -12.14 4.52 11.20
N ALA A 186 -11.25 3.53 11.35
CA ALA A 186 -10.23 3.24 10.34
C ALA A 186 -10.86 2.69 9.04
N LEU A 187 -11.88 1.83 9.15
CA LEU A 187 -12.65 1.33 8.01
C LEU A 187 -13.41 2.44 7.28
N GLU A 188 -13.93 3.44 8.01
CA GLU A 188 -14.53 4.64 7.42
C GLU A 188 -13.52 5.49 6.68
N CYS A 189 -12.29 5.61 7.17
CA CYS A 189 -11.21 6.28 6.43
C CYS A 189 -10.96 5.57 5.10
N VAL A 190 -10.79 4.25 5.11
CA VAL A 190 -10.58 3.44 3.89
C VAL A 190 -11.74 3.55 2.91
N ARG A 191 -13.00 3.49 3.38
CA ARG A 191 -14.19 3.62 2.52
C ARG A 191 -14.31 4.98 1.82
N ASN A 192 -13.69 6.01 2.38
CA ASN A 192 -13.77 7.36 1.84
C ASN A 192 -12.53 7.75 1.01
N LEU A 193 -11.57 6.84 0.79
CA LEU A 193 -10.35 7.13 0.01
C LEU A 193 -10.61 7.64 -1.40
N ASP A 194 -11.74 7.26 -2.01
CA ASP A 194 -12.12 7.71 -3.36
C ASP A 194 -13.15 8.86 -3.34
N HIS A 195 -13.45 9.42 -2.16
CA HIS A 195 -14.53 10.39 -1.99
C HIS A 195 -14.12 11.65 -1.23
N LEU A 196 -13.09 11.57 -0.38
CA LEU A 196 -12.60 12.68 0.44
C LEU A 196 -11.13 12.93 0.16
N PRO A 197 -10.68 14.21 0.18
CA PRO A 197 -9.29 14.54 -0.02
C PRO A 197 -8.42 13.96 1.09
N TRP A 198 -7.20 13.55 0.74
CA TRP A 198 -6.28 12.88 1.65
C TRP A 198 -6.02 13.63 2.96
N PRO A 199 -5.81 14.96 2.99
CA PRO A 199 -5.62 15.69 4.24
C PRO A 199 -6.76 15.54 5.25
N GLU A 200 -8.01 15.40 4.76
CA GLU A 200 -9.16 15.17 5.63
C GLU A 200 -9.14 13.75 6.22
N ILE A 201 -8.86 12.75 5.39
CA ILE A 201 -8.73 11.35 5.83
C ILE A 201 -7.59 11.22 6.83
N HIS A 202 -6.43 11.78 6.51
CA HIS A 202 -5.26 11.77 7.38
C HIS A 202 -5.56 12.41 8.75
N ALA A 203 -6.27 13.54 8.77
CA ALA A 203 -6.68 14.18 10.03
C ALA A 203 -7.58 13.27 10.89
N ARG A 204 -8.50 12.52 10.27
CA ARG A 204 -9.34 11.53 10.98
C ARG A 204 -8.51 10.38 11.54
N GLU A 205 -7.54 9.87 10.79
CA GLU A 205 -6.64 8.82 11.27
C GLU A 205 -5.75 9.28 12.43
N VAL A 206 -5.20 10.50 12.34
CA VAL A 206 -4.41 11.11 13.42
C VAL A 206 -5.27 11.25 14.68
N ALA A 207 -6.54 11.64 14.56
CA ALA A 207 -7.46 11.72 15.70
C ALA A 207 -7.66 10.35 16.38
N LEU A 208 -7.85 9.27 15.59
CA LEU A 208 -7.95 7.90 16.10
C LEU A 208 -6.66 7.44 16.81
N GLN A 209 -5.50 7.77 16.23
CA GLN A 209 -4.19 7.46 16.82
C GLN A 209 -3.97 8.21 18.15
N ILE A 210 -4.36 9.49 18.23
CA ILE A 210 -4.26 10.28 19.46
C ILE A 210 -5.18 9.69 20.54
N GLU A 211 -6.41 9.31 20.19
CA GLU A 211 -7.34 8.66 21.13
C GLU A 211 -6.75 7.34 21.67
N SER A 212 -6.22 6.50 20.77
CA SER A 212 -5.54 5.25 21.13
C SER A 212 -4.30 5.48 22.01
N GLY A 213 -3.46 6.45 21.65
CA GLY A 213 -2.27 6.84 22.41
C GLY A 213 -2.59 7.33 23.82
N ASN A 214 -3.64 8.15 23.97
CA ASN A 214 -4.14 8.63 25.26
C ASN A 214 -4.76 7.53 26.12
N THR A 215 -5.18 6.42 25.49
CA THR A 215 -5.81 5.30 26.19
C THR A 215 -4.76 4.29 26.70
N PHE A 216 -3.67 4.04 25.95
CA PHE A 216 -2.65 3.04 26.29
C PHE A 216 -1.21 3.58 26.49
N ASP A 217 -1.02 4.88 26.76
CA ASP A 217 0.30 5.53 26.98
C ASP A 217 1.28 5.30 25.80
N GLY A 218 0.81 5.58 24.58
CA GLY A 218 1.66 5.55 23.38
C GLY A 218 2.26 4.17 23.06
N GLY A 219 1.56 3.09 23.43
CA GLY A 219 1.96 1.71 23.10
C GLY A 219 3.07 1.15 24.00
N LYS A 220 3.49 1.86 25.05
CA LYS A 220 4.41 1.31 26.05
C LYS A 220 3.62 0.46 27.04
N ILE A 221 4.07 -0.78 27.24
CA ILE A 221 3.58 -1.67 28.32
C ILE A 221 3.95 -1.00 29.66
N GLY A 222 3.02 -0.22 30.22
CA GLY A 222 3.18 0.53 31.46
C GLY A 222 2.48 -0.11 32.65
N PHE A 223 2.81 0.33 33.87
CA PHE A 223 2.15 -0.09 35.11
C PHE A 223 0.97 0.83 35.42
N GLY A 224 -0.22 0.55 34.88
CA GLY A 224 -1.45 1.33 35.15
C GLY A 224 -2.73 0.53 34.89
N LEU A 225 -3.84 0.89 35.57
CA LEU A 225 -5.13 0.17 35.44
C LEU A 225 -5.64 0.15 33.98
N LYS A 226 -5.45 1.26 33.24
CA LYS A 226 -5.81 1.36 31.82
C LYS A 226 -5.08 0.33 30.95
N HIS A 227 -3.82 0.01 31.26
CA HIS A 227 -3.06 -0.98 30.51
C HIS A 227 -3.73 -2.38 30.55
N TYR A 228 -4.16 -2.81 31.74
CA TYR A 228 -4.87 -4.08 31.90
C TYR A 228 -6.29 -4.06 31.34
N GLN A 229 -6.98 -2.90 31.44
CA GLN A 229 -8.30 -2.73 30.86
C GLN A 229 -8.30 -2.83 29.34
N TYR A 230 -7.16 -2.52 28.69
CA TYR A 230 -7.11 -2.45 27.25
C TYR A 230 -6.00 -3.23 26.54
N ALA A 231 -5.41 -4.20 27.23
CA ALA A 231 -4.34 -5.04 26.68
C ALA A 231 -4.69 -5.68 25.33
N MET A 232 -5.94 -6.15 25.15
CA MET A 232 -6.36 -6.72 23.85
C MET A 232 -6.49 -5.68 22.74
N SER A 233 -7.03 -4.50 23.05
CA SER A 233 -7.14 -3.43 22.05
C SER A 233 -5.77 -2.99 21.57
N ALA A 234 -4.80 -2.88 22.49
CA ALA A 234 -3.42 -2.54 22.14
C ALA A 234 -2.73 -3.60 21.26
N LEU A 235 -3.20 -4.86 21.29
CA LEU A 235 -2.67 -5.95 20.48
C LEU A 235 -3.36 -6.09 19.11
N ILE A 236 -4.69 -5.89 19.07
CA ILE A 236 -5.49 -6.18 17.87
C ILE A 236 -5.69 -4.94 16.99
N ILE A 237 -5.71 -3.73 17.55
CA ILE A 237 -5.84 -2.50 16.73
C ILE A 237 -4.53 -2.33 15.96
N PRO A 238 -4.54 -2.44 14.62
CA PRO A 238 -3.35 -2.24 13.83
C PRO A 238 -2.98 -0.76 13.81
N ASN A 239 -1.69 -0.45 13.67
CA ASN A 239 -1.28 0.91 13.33
C ASN A 239 -1.56 1.15 11.84
N THR A 240 -2.70 1.77 11.53
CA THR A 240 -3.21 1.85 10.16
C THR A 240 -2.78 3.10 9.40
N ALA A 241 -2.44 4.21 10.05
CA ALA A 241 -2.25 5.48 9.34
C ALA A 241 -1.11 5.44 8.32
N GLY A 242 0.02 4.81 8.69
CA GLY A 242 1.13 4.63 7.74
C GLY A 242 0.77 3.72 6.56
N TYR A 243 -0.16 2.78 6.76
CA TYR A 243 -0.60 1.88 5.70
C TYR A 243 -1.56 2.58 4.72
N THR A 244 -2.56 3.29 5.23
CA THR A 244 -3.51 4.06 4.41
C THR A 244 -2.80 5.13 3.59
N GLN A 245 -1.80 5.80 4.16
CA GLN A 245 -0.95 6.74 3.44
C GLN A 245 -0.27 6.10 2.22
N VAL A 246 0.37 4.95 2.42
CA VAL A 246 1.06 4.23 1.32
C VAL A 246 0.06 3.75 0.25
N ILE A 247 -1.11 3.26 0.66
CA ILE A 247 -2.19 2.89 -0.27
C ILE A 247 -2.59 4.10 -1.13
N ASN A 248 -2.80 5.26 -0.51
CA ASN A 248 -3.23 6.45 -1.23
C ASN A 248 -2.17 6.95 -2.22
N ARG A 249 -0.89 6.95 -1.81
CA ARG A 249 0.24 7.22 -2.71
C ARG A 249 0.28 6.25 -3.88
N HIS A 250 0.15 4.95 -3.63
CA HIS A 250 0.23 3.94 -4.69
C HIS A 250 -0.95 4.03 -5.65
N GLU A 251 -2.15 4.35 -5.18
CA GLU A 251 -3.29 4.57 -6.06
C GLU A 251 -3.12 5.82 -6.93
N ALA A 252 -2.66 6.94 -6.36
CA ALA A 252 -2.32 8.13 -7.14
C ALA A 252 -1.23 7.83 -8.18
N PHE A 253 -0.18 7.10 -7.77
CA PHE A 253 0.90 6.71 -8.67
C PHE A 253 0.42 5.78 -9.80
N ARG A 254 -0.47 4.84 -9.50
CA ARG A 254 -1.10 3.96 -10.50
C ARG A 254 -1.93 4.75 -11.51
N ARG A 255 -2.74 5.70 -11.06
CA ARG A 255 -3.55 6.58 -11.94
C ARG A 255 -2.66 7.48 -12.81
N LEU A 256 -1.56 8.02 -12.26
CA LEU A 256 -0.53 8.73 -13.04
C LEU A 256 0.10 7.83 -14.10
N THR A 257 0.47 6.60 -13.73
CA THR A 257 1.07 5.61 -14.64
C THR A 257 0.15 5.27 -15.80
N ILE A 258 -1.13 4.96 -15.53
CA ILE A 258 -2.14 4.69 -16.57
C ILE A 258 -2.31 5.88 -17.50
N THR A 259 -2.38 7.10 -16.94
CA THR A 259 -2.51 8.33 -17.73
C THR A 259 -1.29 8.58 -18.60
N ALA A 260 -0.08 8.36 -18.08
CA ALA A 260 1.16 8.49 -18.84
C ALA A 260 1.25 7.48 -20.00
N ILE A 261 0.81 6.25 -19.77
CA ILE A 261 0.71 5.22 -20.82
C ILE A 261 -0.29 5.68 -21.90
N ALA A 262 -1.48 6.15 -21.49
CA ALA A 262 -2.50 6.63 -22.41
C ALA A 262 -2.02 7.82 -23.26
N LEU A 263 -1.31 8.79 -22.65
CA LEU A 263 -0.68 9.91 -23.37
C LEU A 263 0.31 9.43 -24.43
N LYS A 264 1.19 8.47 -24.09
CA LYS A 264 2.14 7.89 -25.05
C LYS A 264 1.42 7.14 -26.19
N ARG A 265 0.39 6.35 -25.87
CA ARG A 265 -0.43 5.66 -26.87
C ARG A 265 -1.14 6.63 -27.81
N PHE A 266 -1.70 7.71 -27.26
CA PHE A 266 -2.29 8.79 -28.05
C PHE A 266 -1.26 9.42 -28.99
N GLN A 267 -0.08 9.76 -28.48
CA GLN A 267 1.00 10.33 -29.28
C GLN A 267 1.44 9.41 -30.43
N LEU A 268 1.56 8.11 -30.18
CA LEU A 268 1.91 7.14 -31.23
C LEU A 268 0.85 7.06 -32.33
N ARG A 269 -0.44 7.10 -31.96
CA ARG A 269 -1.56 6.95 -32.91
C ARG A 269 -1.88 8.25 -33.65
N ARG A 270 -1.84 9.39 -32.96
CA ARG A 270 -2.25 10.71 -33.48
C ARG A 270 -1.08 11.59 -33.94
N ARG A 271 0.17 11.21 -33.59
CA ARG A 271 1.41 11.95 -33.91
C ARG A 271 1.53 13.33 -33.26
N HIS A 272 0.69 13.63 -32.28
CA HIS A 272 0.78 14.80 -31.41
C HIS A 272 0.29 14.43 -30.00
N LEU A 273 0.64 15.23 -28.99
CA LEU A 273 0.06 15.11 -27.65
C LEU A 273 -1.32 15.79 -27.61
N PRO A 274 -2.22 15.37 -26.69
CA PRO A 274 -3.50 16.04 -26.53
C PRO A 274 -3.32 17.42 -25.88
N ALA A 275 -4.22 18.35 -26.16
CA ALA A 275 -4.26 19.65 -25.48
C ALA A 275 -4.82 19.51 -24.05
N GLU A 276 -5.73 18.56 -23.83
CA GLU A 276 -6.34 18.26 -22.53
C GLU A 276 -6.60 16.76 -22.32
N LEU A 277 -6.71 16.30 -21.07
CA LEU A 277 -6.90 14.86 -20.76
C LEU A 277 -8.21 14.29 -21.30
N ASN A 278 -9.23 15.11 -21.54
CA ASN A 278 -10.50 14.66 -22.10
C ASN A 278 -10.36 14.04 -23.50
N GLU A 279 -9.34 14.43 -24.27
CA GLU A 279 -9.09 13.84 -25.60
C GLU A 279 -8.64 12.37 -25.54
N LEU A 280 -8.21 11.89 -24.37
CA LEU A 280 -7.90 10.48 -24.15
C LEU A 280 -9.16 9.61 -24.01
N VAL A 281 -10.32 10.22 -23.73
CA VAL A 281 -11.59 9.53 -23.49
C VAL A 281 -12.40 9.42 -24.78
N PRO A 282 -13.09 8.29 -25.06
CA PRO A 282 -13.05 7.01 -24.34
C PRO A 282 -12.01 6.04 -24.91
N GLU A 283 -11.25 6.44 -25.94
CA GLU A 283 -10.44 5.54 -26.76
C GLU A 283 -9.24 4.96 -26.01
N PHE A 284 -8.57 5.76 -25.20
CA PHE A 284 -7.37 5.35 -24.46
C PHE A 284 -7.66 5.11 -22.99
N ILE A 285 -8.60 5.81 -22.38
CA ILE A 285 -9.05 5.61 -20.99
C ILE A 285 -10.57 5.80 -20.90
N SER A 286 -11.22 5.12 -19.95
CA SER A 286 -12.68 5.17 -19.80
C SER A 286 -13.21 6.50 -19.25
N ALA A 287 -12.41 7.18 -18.44
CA ALA A 287 -12.69 8.50 -17.87
C ALA A 287 -11.36 9.17 -17.49
N VAL A 288 -11.37 10.49 -17.30
CA VAL A 288 -10.21 11.20 -16.77
C VAL A 288 -9.97 10.75 -15.32
N PRO A 289 -8.77 10.22 -14.97
CA PRO A 289 -8.53 9.71 -13.63
C PRO A 289 -8.53 10.85 -12.61
N ILE A 290 -9.12 10.59 -11.45
CA ILE A 290 -9.17 11.50 -10.32
C ILE A 290 -7.91 11.30 -9.47
N ASP A 291 -7.29 12.38 -9.03
CA ASP A 291 -6.24 12.36 -8.00
C ASP A 291 -6.87 12.08 -6.62
N PRO A 292 -6.52 10.97 -5.95
CA PRO A 292 -7.05 10.69 -4.62
C PRO A 292 -6.50 11.62 -3.53
N MET A 293 -5.53 12.50 -3.85
CA MET A 293 -5.03 13.49 -2.90
C MET A 293 -6.00 14.65 -2.66
N ASN A 294 -6.69 15.11 -3.72
CA ASN A 294 -7.61 16.26 -3.65
C ASN A 294 -9.01 15.99 -4.21
N ILE A 295 -9.28 14.80 -4.75
CA ILE A 295 -10.55 14.41 -5.39
C ILE A 295 -10.90 15.31 -6.59
N GLN A 296 -9.88 15.74 -7.33
CA GLN A 296 -10.01 16.48 -8.59
C GLN A 296 -9.38 15.66 -9.73
N PRO A 297 -9.69 15.93 -11.01
CA PRO A 297 -8.97 15.31 -12.13
C PRO A 297 -7.46 15.49 -11.98
N LEU A 298 -6.67 14.49 -12.39
CA LEU A 298 -5.21 14.64 -12.48
C LEU A 298 -4.84 15.87 -13.30
N HIS A 299 -3.78 16.54 -12.88
CA HIS A 299 -3.37 17.79 -13.50
C HIS A 299 -2.46 17.51 -14.70
N TYR A 300 -2.77 18.12 -15.83
CA TYR A 300 -2.00 17.98 -17.08
C TYR A 300 -1.86 19.32 -17.76
N ARG A 301 -0.66 19.57 -18.31
CA ARG A 301 -0.38 20.75 -19.11
C ARG A 301 0.56 20.42 -20.25
N LEU A 302 0.14 20.73 -21.47
CA LEU A 302 1.02 20.74 -22.64
C LEU A 302 1.85 22.03 -22.65
N ASN A 303 3.18 21.90 -22.73
CA ASN A 303 4.10 23.01 -22.79
C ASN A 303 4.30 23.49 -24.23
N ALA A 304 4.74 24.74 -24.38
CA ALA A 304 4.96 25.35 -25.71
C ALA A 304 6.10 24.68 -26.51
N ASP A 305 7.00 23.98 -25.84
CA ASP A 305 8.12 23.23 -26.45
C ASP A 305 7.71 21.81 -26.92
N GLY A 306 6.44 21.43 -26.75
CA GLY A 306 5.92 20.11 -27.11
C GLY A 306 6.14 19.02 -26.05
N THR A 307 6.71 19.38 -24.89
CA THR A 307 6.71 18.51 -23.70
C THR A 307 5.40 18.65 -22.92
N PHE A 308 5.20 17.85 -21.89
CA PHE A 308 4.04 17.98 -21.00
C PHE A 308 4.44 17.82 -19.54
N VAL A 309 3.59 18.33 -18.65
CA VAL A 309 3.62 18.06 -17.21
C VAL A 309 2.35 17.30 -16.87
N LEU A 310 2.48 16.18 -16.16
CA LEU A 310 1.38 15.42 -15.59
C LEU A 310 1.66 15.26 -14.10
N TYR A 311 0.74 15.54 -13.18
CA TYR A 311 1.05 15.45 -11.76
C TYR A 311 -0.17 15.20 -10.86
N SER A 312 0.14 14.72 -9.66
CA SER A 312 -0.74 14.71 -8.49
C SER A 312 -0.30 15.81 -7.53
N VAL A 313 -1.23 16.40 -6.78
CA VAL A 313 -0.96 17.52 -5.85
C VAL A 313 -0.23 17.12 -4.56
N GLY A 314 0.22 15.88 -4.45
CA GLY A 314 0.96 15.40 -3.30
C GLY A 314 0.13 15.31 -2.01
N GLU A 315 0.81 15.00 -0.90
CA GLU A 315 0.12 14.63 0.34
C GLU A 315 -0.49 15.79 1.12
N ASP A 316 -0.08 17.02 0.85
CA ASP A 316 -0.67 18.18 1.52
C ASP A 316 -1.99 18.63 0.86
N GLY A 317 -2.31 18.05 -0.30
CA GLY A 317 -3.53 18.27 -1.07
C GLY A 317 -3.59 19.64 -1.75
N LYS A 318 -2.46 20.35 -1.85
CA LYS A 318 -2.40 21.69 -2.45
C LYS A 318 -1.70 21.62 -3.80
N ASP A 319 -2.33 22.21 -4.79
CA ASP A 319 -1.73 22.37 -6.11
C ASP A 319 -0.64 23.47 -6.06
N ASP A 320 0.62 23.04 -6.10
CA ASP A 320 1.79 23.93 -6.20
C ASP A 320 2.21 24.15 -7.69
N GLY A 321 1.35 23.79 -8.65
CA GLY A 321 1.52 24.07 -10.08
C GLY A 321 2.41 23.06 -10.83
N GLY A 322 2.58 21.86 -10.27
CA GLY A 322 3.50 20.85 -10.75
C GLY A 322 4.94 21.13 -10.32
N ASP A 323 5.15 21.58 -9.08
CA ASP A 323 6.46 21.86 -8.51
C ASP A 323 7.09 20.57 -7.91
N PRO A 324 8.17 20.00 -8.52
CA PRO A 324 8.80 18.79 -8.01
C PRO A 324 9.79 19.06 -6.85
N THR A 325 9.84 20.28 -6.30
CA THR A 325 10.82 20.61 -5.25
C THR A 325 10.56 19.80 -3.97
N PRO A 326 11.60 19.16 -3.40
CA PRO A 326 11.47 18.42 -2.16
C PRO A 326 10.96 19.30 -1.01
N THR A 327 9.95 18.82 -0.29
CA THR A 327 9.42 19.45 0.92
C THR A 327 10.43 19.45 2.07
N ASN A 328 11.40 18.53 2.03
CA ASN A 328 12.49 18.43 2.99
C ASN A 328 13.83 18.15 2.28
N SER A 329 14.79 19.07 2.43
CA SER A 329 16.11 18.99 1.80
C SER A 329 16.99 17.84 2.32
N LYS A 330 16.60 17.17 3.41
CA LYS A 330 17.35 16.05 4.01
C LYS A 330 16.86 14.66 3.56
N SER A 331 15.71 14.57 2.92
CA SER A 331 15.18 13.30 2.42
C SER A 331 15.78 13.01 1.04
N PRO A 332 16.03 11.72 0.69
CA PRO A 332 16.36 11.38 -0.68
C PRO A 332 15.23 11.83 -1.62
N PRO A 333 15.56 12.25 -2.85
CA PRO A 333 14.55 12.58 -3.84
C PRO A 333 13.66 11.34 -4.08
N ASP A 334 12.38 11.52 -3.85
CA ASP A 334 11.31 10.54 -4.07
C ASP A 334 10.12 11.32 -4.60
N LEU A 335 9.34 10.72 -5.50
CA LEU A 335 8.17 11.34 -6.12
C LEU A 335 7.21 11.93 -5.06
N TRP A 336 7.10 11.25 -3.92
CA TRP A 336 6.20 11.60 -2.82
C TRP A 336 6.82 12.49 -1.74
N ASN A 337 8.10 12.86 -1.87
CA ASN A 337 8.75 13.83 -0.99
C ASN A 337 8.77 15.25 -1.57
N ALA A 338 8.27 15.43 -2.79
CA ALA A 338 8.10 16.72 -3.45
C ALA A 338 6.79 17.42 -3.02
N ARG A 339 6.66 18.71 -3.38
CA ARG A 339 5.40 19.47 -3.23
C ARG A 339 4.30 18.80 -4.05
N ASP A 340 4.52 18.66 -5.35
CA ASP A 340 3.68 17.89 -6.25
C ASP A 340 4.40 16.61 -6.71
N ALA A 341 3.64 15.54 -6.90
CA ALA A 341 4.12 14.30 -7.48
C ALA A 341 4.10 14.39 -9.02
N VAL A 342 5.17 14.93 -9.59
CA VAL A 342 5.27 15.26 -11.02
C VAL A 342 5.82 14.11 -11.88
N TRP A 343 5.13 13.83 -12.99
CA TRP A 343 5.50 12.92 -14.06
C TRP A 343 5.97 13.66 -15.33
N PRO A 344 7.10 13.29 -15.96
CA PRO A 344 8.20 12.51 -15.40
C PRO A 344 9.13 13.44 -14.61
N ALA A 345 9.26 13.27 -13.30
CA ALA A 345 10.38 13.82 -12.56
C ALA A 345 11.66 13.10 -13.02
N ALA A 346 12.26 13.58 -14.10
CA ALA A 346 13.63 13.20 -14.43
C ALA A 346 14.51 13.71 -13.28
N GLU A 347 15.29 12.82 -12.66
CA GLU A 347 16.57 13.25 -12.09
C GLU A 347 17.28 14.07 -13.17
N GLU A 348 17.71 15.27 -12.82
CA GLU A 348 18.58 16.05 -13.68
C GLU A 348 19.71 15.15 -14.18
N SER A 349 19.75 14.93 -15.49
CA SER A 349 20.90 14.38 -16.19
C SER A 349 22.04 15.40 -16.14
N SER A 350 22.57 15.67 -14.96
CA SER A 350 23.56 16.72 -14.67
C SER A 350 24.73 16.22 -13.81
N ASN A 351 25.15 14.95 -13.91
CA ASN A 351 26.56 14.52 -13.80
C ASN A 351 26.73 13.00 -13.89
N ILE A 352 26.75 12.46 -15.12
CA ILE A 352 27.52 11.24 -15.37
C ILE A 352 28.84 11.70 -15.99
N GLN A 353 29.76 12.21 -15.16
CA GLN A 353 31.17 12.19 -15.53
C GLN A 353 31.60 10.73 -15.50
N ALA A 354 31.87 10.18 -16.67
CA ALA A 354 32.53 8.90 -16.83
C ALA A 354 33.76 8.85 -15.89
N PRO A 355 34.01 7.74 -15.18
CA PRO A 355 35.19 7.63 -14.34
C PRO A 355 36.42 7.86 -15.22
N SER A 356 37.14 8.94 -14.91
CA SER A 356 38.47 9.20 -15.44
C SER A 356 39.31 7.95 -15.16
N THR A 357 39.66 7.23 -16.22
CA THR A 357 40.75 6.28 -16.21
C THR A 357 41.99 7.05 -15.79
N ARG A 358 42.47 6.80 -14.57
CA ARG A 358 43.84 7.10 -14.19
C ARG A 358 44.67 5.87 -14.46
N GLU A 359 45.68 6.08 -15.31
CA GLU A 359 46.83 5.21 -15.57
C GLU A 359 47.61 4.88 -14.29
#